data_AF-A0AAW0FW44-F1
#
_entry.id   AF-A0AAW0FW44-F1
#
_cell.length_a   1.000
_cell.length_b   1.000
_cell.length_c   1.000
_cell.angle_alpha   90.00
_cell.angle_beta   90.00
_cell.angle_gamma   90.00
#
_symmetry.space_group_name_H-M   'P 1'
#
loop_
_entity.id
_entity.type
_entity.pdbx_description
1 polymer ?
#
loop_
_entity_poly.entity_id
_entity_poly.type
_entity_poly.pdbx_seq_one_letter_code
_entity_poly.pdbx_strand_id
1 'polypeptide(L)'
;MGRFFLHNVSHDHVAHHFFSNTPFYNQPKITEAVKKVLKEDYNYDSTNSLYALYRSFTQCVFVEDEGDIVFYKNARGEAQRVLEHD
;
A
#
# COMPACT_ATOMS: atom_id res chain seq x y z
N MET A 1 -11.54 5.73 -14.77
CA MET A 1 -10.13 5.79 -15.25
C MET A 1 -9.37 4.48 -15.01
N GLY A 2 -9.16 4.03 -13.77
CA GLY A 2 -8.30 2.85 -13.50
C GLY A 2 -8.75 1.51 -14.10
N ARG A 3 -10.06 1.24 -14.22
CA ARG A 3 -10.56 0.01 -14.84
C ARG A 3 -10.27 -0.10 -16.35
N PHE A 4 -10.36 1.03 -17.05
CA PHE A 4 -10.21 1.08 -18.50
C PHE A 4 -8.75 1.24 -18.93
N PHE A 5 -8.01 2.13 -18.28
CA PHE A 5 -6.62 2.43 -18.65
C PHE A 5 -5.58 1.55 -17.95
N LEU A 6 -5.91 1.04 -16.75
CA LEU A 6 -4.95 0.32 -15.90
C LEU A 6 -5.46 -1.07 -15.50
N HIS A 7 -6.48 -1.60 -16.19
CA HIS A 7 -7.03 -2.95 -15.96
C HIS A 7 -7.30 -3.28 -14.48
N ASN A 8 -7.86 -2.33 -13.71
CA ASN A 8 -8.10 -2.44 -12.27
C ASN A 8 -6.84 -2.53 -11.38
N VAL A 9 -5.62 -2.51 -11.93
CA VAL A 9 -4.38 -2.70 -11.14
C VAL A 9 -4.20 -1.67 -10.04
N SER A 10 -4.76 -0.46 -10.18
CA SER A 10 -4.72 0.56 -9.12
C SER A 10 -5.77 0.34 -8.02
N HIS A 11 -6.84 -0.41 -8.29
CA HIS A 11 -7.90 -0.70 -7.32
C HIS A 11 -7.59 -2.00 -6.56
N ASP A 12 -6.98 -2.98 -7.23
CA ASP A 12 -6.69 -4.31 -6.71
C ASP A 12 -5.17 -4.59 -6.68
N HIS A 13 -4.35 -3.55 -6.44
CA HIS A 13 -2.89 -3.61 -6.57
C HIS A 13 -2.26 -4.70 -5.70
N VAL A 14 -2.69 -4.81 -4.44
CA VAL A 14 -2.20 -5.82 -3.50
C VAL A 14 -2.55 -7.23 -3.97
N ALA A 15 -3.78 -7.44 -4.47
CA ALA A 15 -4.21 -8.72 -5.02
C ALA A 15 -3.37 -9.13 -6.24
N HIS A 16 -2.97 -8.16 -7.08
CA HIS A 16 -2.03 -8.40 -8.17
C HIS A 16 -0.66 -8.86 -7.64
N HIS A 17 -0.09 -8.24 -6.61
CA HIS A 17 1.21 -8.66 -6.07
C HIS A 17 1.18 -10.03 -5.41
N PHE A 18 0.08 -10.38 -4.73
CA PHE A 18 -0.09 -11.72 -4.15
C PHE A 18 -0.25 -12.80 -5.24
N PHE A 19 -0.96 -12.50 -6.33
CA PHE A 19 -1.32 -13.47 -7.36
C PHE A 19 -1.09 -12.90 -8.77
N SER A 20 0.15 -12.56 -9.08
CA SER A 20 0.54 -11.84 -10.31
C SER A 20 0.16 -12.56 -11.61
N ASN A 21 0.08 -13.88 -11.59
CA ASN A 21 -0.33 -14.72 -12.72
C ASN A 21 -1.85 -14.82 -12.93
N THR A 22 -2.66 -14.34 -11.97
CA THR A 22 -4.11 -14.43 -12.08
C THR A 22 -4.65 -13.36 -13.02
N PRO A 23 -5.58 -13.68 -13.94
CA PRO A 23 -6.20 -12.68 -14.81
C PRO A 23 -6.83 -11.52 -14.03
N PHE A 24 -6.62 -10.29 -14.49
CA PHE A 24 -6.98 -9.07 -13.75
C PHE A 24 -8.45 -8.98 -13.34
N TYR A 25 -9.36 -9.57 -14.12
CA TYR A 25 -10.79 -9.58 -13.83
C TYR A 25 -11.17 -10.41 -12.59
N ASN A 26 -10.27 -11.28 -12.11
CA ASN A 26 -10.46 -12.02 -10.85
C ASN A 26 -9.90 -11.28 -9.63
N GLN A 27 -9.06 -10.25 -9.82
CA GLN A 27 -8.45 -9.50 -8.71
C GLN A 27 -9.48 -8.90 -7.74
N PRO A 28 -10.64 -8.36 -8.17
CA PRO A 28 -11.67 -7.91 -7.23
C PRO A 28 -12.16 -8.99 -6.27
N LYS A 29 -12.32 -10.24 -6.76
CA LYS A 29 -12.75 -11.37 -5.90
C LYS A 29 -11.67 -11.74 -4.89
N ILE A 30 -10.41 -11.64 -5.30
CA ILE A 30 -9.26 -11.87 -4.42
C ILE A 30 -9.19 -10.80 -3.34
N THR A 31 -9.32 -9.52 -3.71
CA THR A 31 -9.36 -8.40 -2.76
C THR A 31 -10.43 -8.62 -1.69
N GLU A 32 -11.64 -9.04 -2.08
CA GLU A 32 -12.73 -9.34 -1.14
C GLU A 32 -12.42 -10.54 -0.24
N ALA A 33 -11.71 -11.56 -0.72
CA ALA A 33 -11.25 -12.68 0.11
C ALA A 33 -10.17 -12.23 1.10
N VAL A 34 -9.21 -11.41 0.67
CA VAL A 34 -8.15 -10.85 1.52
C VAL A 34 -8.75 -10.00 2.64
N LYS A 35 -9.71 -9.13 2.33
CA LYS A 35 -10.44 -8.32 3.34
C LYS A 35 -11.08 -9.18 4.42
N LYS A 36 -11.68 -10.32 4.07
CA LYS A 36 -12.31 -11.23 5.05
C LYS A 36 -11.31 -11.89 5.99
N VAL A 37 -10.07 -12.09 5.53
CA VAL A 37 -8.99 -12.65 6.36
C VAL A 37 -8.44 -11.58 7.29
N LEU A 38 -8.15 -10.38 6.78
CA LEU A 38 -7.52 -9.29 7.53
C LEU A 38 -8.49 -8.56 8.49
N LYS A 39 -9.80 -8.52 8.19
CA LYS A 39 -10.82 -7.88 9.04
C LYS A 39 -10.43 -6.43 9.39
N GLU A 40 -10.34 -6.09 10.68
CA GLU A 40 -9.99 -4.75 11.17
C GLU A 40 -8.55 -4.36 10.81
N ASP A 41 -7.66 -5.33 10.56
CA ASP A 41 -6.29 -5.09 10.12
C ASP A 41 -6.20 -4.79 8.62
N TYR A 42 -7.33 -4.77 7.89
CA TYR A 42 -7.34 -4.39 6.49
C TYR A 42 -7.05 -2.91 6.32
N ASN A 43 -5.81 -2.60 5.95
CA ASN A 43 -5.36 -1.25 5.70
C ASN A 43 -5.71 -0.81 4.27
N TYR A 44 -6.39 0.32 4.14
CA TYR A 44 -6.79 0.90 2.86
C TYR A 44 -6.43 2.38 2.80
N ASP A 45 -5.89 2.80 1.66
CA ASP A 45 -5.59 4.20 1.38
C ASP A 45 -6.47 4.71 0.24
N SER A 46 -7.37 5.64 0.55
CA SER A 46 -8.26 6.27 -0.42
C SER A 46 -7.64 7.43 -1.20
N THR A 47 -6.35 7.72 -0.98
CA THR A 47 -5.66 8.84 -1.61
C THR A 47 -5.58 8.64 -3.13
N ASN A 48 -5.77 9.72 -3.89
CA ASN A 48 -5.58 9.69 -5.34
C ASN A 48 -4.18 9.15 -5.72
N SER A 49 -4.10 8.26 -6.70
CA SER A 49 -2.85 7.55 -7.03
C SER A 49 -1.67 8.48 -7.36
N LEU A 50 -1.90 9.64 -8.01
CA LEU A 50 -0.82 10.59 -8.30
C LEU A 50 -0.31 11.27 -7.04
N TYR A 51 -1.21 11.61 -6.11
CA TYR A 51 -0.82 12.18 -4.83
C TYR A 51 -0.16 11.13 -3.93
N ALA A 52 -0.68 9.89 -3.91
CA ALA A 52 -0.06 8.79 -3.18
C ALA A 52 1.36 8.50 -3.68
N LEU A 53 1.56 8.56 -5.00
CA LEU A 53 2.88 8.46 -5.62
C LEU A 53 3.81 9.58 -5.15
N TYR A 54 3.37 10.84 -5.26
CA TYR A 54 4.15 11.99 -4.79
C TYR A 54 4.49 11.90 -3.29
N ARG A 55 3.51 11.53 -2.46
CA ARG A 55 3.72 11.31 -1.02
C ARG A 55 4.76 10.21 -0.78
N SER A 56 4.73 9.12 -1.54
CA SER A 56 5.73 8.05 -1.41
C SER A 56 7.13 8.56 -1.71
N PHE A 57 7.32 9.30 -2.81
CA PHE A 57 8.64 9.87 -3.15
C PHE A 57 9.15 10.93 -2.17
N THR A 58 8.27 11.56 -1.39
CA THR A 58 8.66 12.66 -0.48
C THR A 58 8.71 12.26 0.99
N GLN A 59 7.89 11.28 1.41
CA GLN A 59 7.78 10.84 2.80
C GLN A 59 8.46 9.49 3.08
N CYS A 60 8.82 8.73 2.04
CA CYS A 60 9.46 7.42 2.16
C CYS A 60 10.86 7.45 1.55
N VAL A 61 11.77 8.22 2.17
CA VAL A 61 13.09 8.53 1.61
C VAL A 61 14.17 7.59 2.16
N PHE A 62 14.17 7.31 3.46
CA PHE A 62 15.14 6.42 4.09
C PHE A 62 14.57 5.72 5.32
N VAL A 63 15.32 4.76 5.87
CA VAL A 63 15.10 4.11 7.18
C VAL A 63 16.40 4.18 7.98
N GLU A 64 16.30 4.07 9.31
CA GLU A 64 17.50 4.02 10.17
C GLU A 64 18.27 2.70 9.97
N ASP A 65 19.58 2.74 10.17
CA ASP A 65 20.46 1.56 10.07
C ASP A 65 20.29 0.59 11.25
N GLU A 66 19.74 1.09 12.37
CA GLU A 66 19.62 0.39 13.64
C GLU A 66 18.17 0.39 14.14
N GLY A 67 17.80 -0.66 14.89
CA GLY A 67 16.48 -0.84 15.50
C GLY A 67 15.78 -2.12 15.04
N ASP A 68 15.04 -2.77 15.95
CA ASP A 68 14.30 -4.00 15.62
C ASP A 68 13.15 -3.71 14.65
N ILE A 69 12.47 -2.58 14.83
CA ILE A 69 11.42 -2.08 13.94
C ILE A 69 11.75 -0.64 13.56
N VAL A 70 11.97 -0.41 12.27
CA VAL A 70 12.25 0.92 11.71
C VAL A 70 11.14 1.36 10.76
N PHE A 71 10.83 2.66 10.77
CA PHE A 71 9.84 3.25 9.88
C PHE A 71 10.51 4.15 8.83
N TYR A 72 9.87 4.25 7.68
CA TYR A 72 10.28 5.19 6.65
C TYR A 72 10.18 6.64 7.14
N LYS A 73 11.21 7.41 6.81
CA LYS A 73 11.35 8.83 7.13
C LYS A 73 11.45 9.68 5.87
N ASN A 74 10.98 10.93 5.99
CA ASN A 74 11.17 11.94 4.95
C ASN A 74 12.58 12.55 5.00
N ALA A 75 12.92 13.43 4.05
CA ALA A 75 14.25 14.05 3.99
C ALA A 75 14.63 14.93 5.22
N ARG A 76 13.67 15.22 6.11
CA ARG A 76 13.90 15.93 7.38
C ARG A 76 14.08 14.99 8.57
N GLY A 77 14.01 13.67 8.36
CA GLY A 77 14.09 12.66 9.41
C GLY A 77 12.78 12.40 10.16
N GLU A 78 11.65 12.89 9.65
CA GLU A 78 10.35 12.72 10.29
C GLU A 78 9.68 11.43 9.81
N ALA A 79 9.25 10.58 10.74
CA ALA A 79 8.49 9.36 10.45
C ALA A 79 6.97 9.65 10.39
N GLN A 80 6.27 8.97 9.49
CA GLN A 80 4.80 9.10 9.35
C GLN A 80 4.01 8.11 10.21
N ARG A 81 4.68 7.08 10.75
CA ARG A 81 4.10 6.06 11.62
C ARG A 81 5.04 5.81 12.79
N VAL A 82 4.44 5.38 13.90
CA VAL A 82 5.10 5.00 15.15
C VAL A 82 4.50 3.68 15.61
N LEU A 83 5.17 2.96 16.51
CA LEU A 83 4.55 1.80 17.16
C LEU A 83 3.40 2.29 18.03
N GLU A 84 2.33 1.51 18.11
CA GLU A 84 1.18 1.86 18.94
C GLU A 84 1.52 1.96 20.43
N HIS A 85 2.60 1.30 20.86
CA HIS A 85 3.01 1.20 22.26
C HIS A 85 4.27 2.04 22.58
N ASP A 86 4.65 2.96 21.70
CA ASP A 86 5.73 3.95 21.93
C ASP A 86 5.18 5.26 22.52
#